data_AF-A0A0L7LEM7-F1
#
_entry.id   AF-A0A0L7LEM7-F1
#
_cell.length_a   1.000
_cell.length_b   1.000
_cell.length_c   1.000
_cell.angle_alpha   90.00
_cell.angle_beta   90.00
_cell.angle_gamma   90.00
#
_symmetry.space_group_name_H-M   'P 1'
#
loop_
_entity.id
_entity.type
_entity.pdbx_description
1 polymer ?
#
loop_
_entity_poly.entity_id
_entity_poly.type
_entity_poly.pdbx_seq_one_letter_code
_entity_poly.pdbx_strand_id
1 'polypeptide(L)'
;MFIPIGPSVPPKNDVERVACLLVMMTGCLVVTGLAVASLALVISLYMRPEETFRARYRLIIKEMKESHIPPSQRDKVETFYKMYWHKQKAVSATLLLPSFPPMLPATIYTDIYFEATQKSRILRDLSYQFLSELAKYMETINYIPGDAIIQRSSKKSSIIYITYGDVE
;
A
#
# COMPACT_ATOMS: atom_id res chain seq x y z
N MET A 1 19.96 -12.54 -26.69
CA MET A 1 19.32 -11.21 -26.78
C MET A 1 19.30 -10.82 -28.25
N PHE A 2 18.19 -11.07 -28.96
CA PHE A 2 18.02 -10.70 -30.36
C PHE A 2 17.78 -9.19 -30.43
N ILE A 3 18.88 -8.44 -30.49
CA ILE A 3 18.83 -7.04 -30.85
C ILE A 3 18.68 -7.05 -32.39
N PRO A 4 17.79 -6.26 -33.00
CA PRO A 4 17.69 -6.12 -34.45
C PRO A 4 18.87 -5.29 -34.97
N ILE A 5 20.09 -5.75 -34.71
CA ILE A 5 21.29 -5.32 -35.39
C ILE A 5 21.28 -6.16 -36.66
N GLY A 6 21.28 -5.51 -37.82
CA GLY A 6 21.14 -6.17 -39.12
C GLY A 6 22.10 -7.36 -39.32
N PRO A 7 21.83 -8.22 -40.31
CA PRO A 7 22.64 -9.42 -40.53
C PRO A 7 24.12 -9.06 -40.75
N SER A 8 25.03 -9.84 -40.14
CA SER A 8 26.47 -9.65 -40.28
C SER A 8 27.02 -10.02 -41.66
N VAL A 9 26.24 -10.75 -42.46
CA VAL A 9 26.56 -11.13 -43.85
C VAL A 9 25.37 -10.76 -44.75
N PRO A 10 25.59 -10.03 -45.86
CA PRO A 10 24.50 -9.66 -46.75
C PRO A 10 23.99 -10.88 -47.54
N PRO A 11 22.66 -11.06 -47.70
CA PRO A 11 22.08 -12.15 -48.48
C PRO A 11 22.45 -12.00 -49.96
N LYS A 12 22.86 -13.11 -50.60
CA LYS A 12 23.28 -13.10 -52.01
C LYS A 12 22.17 -13.57 -52.94
N ASN A 13 21.30 -14.46 -52.48
CA ASN A 13 20.17 -14.97 -53.26
C ASN A 13 18.84 -14.26 -52.92
N ASP A 14 17.93 -14.16 -53.89
CA ASP A 14 16.62 -13.52 -53.67
C ASP A 14 15.76 -14.27 -52.64
N VAL A 15 15.90 -15.60 -52.56
CA VAL A 15 15.26 -16.42 -51.52
C VAL A 15 15.80 -16.10 -50.13
N GLU A 16 17.11 -15.90 -50.00
CA GLU A 16 17.76 -15.51 -48.73
C GLU A 16 17.32 -14.10 -48.31
N ARG A 17 17.13 -13.19 -49.27
CA ARG A 17 16.61 -11.83 -49.01
C ARG A 17 15.21 -11.86 -48.44
N VAL A 18 14.29 -12.64 -49.02
CA VAL A 18 12.92 -12.77 -48.52
C VAL A 18 12.90 -13.41 -47.13
N ALA A 19 13.68 -14.47 -46.91
CA ALA A 19 13.79 -15.10 -45.59
C ALA A 19 14.35 -14.14 -44.53
N CYS A 20 15.37 -13.35 -44.87
CA CYS A 20 15.95 -12.35 -43.97
C CYS A 20 14.92 -11.27 -43.58
N LEU A 21 14.14 -10.76 -44.54
CA LEU A 21 13.09 -9.77 -44.28
C LEU A 21 12.01 -10.32 -43.34
N LEU A 22 11.59 -11.57 -43.55
CA LEU A 22 10.60 -12.23 -42.68
C LEU A 22 11.14 -12.39 -41.25
N VAL A 23 12.38 -12.86 -41.09
CA VAL A 23 13.00 -13.02 -39.76
C VAL A 23 13.16 -11.68 -39.05
N MET A 24 13.54 -10.61 -39.77
CA MET A 24 13.65 -9.27 -39.21
C MET A 24 12.28 -8.72 -38.78
N MET A 25 11.23 -8.92 -39.60
CA MET A 25 9.86 -8.51 -39.27
C MET A 25 9.36 -9.26 -38.02
N THR A 26 9.49 -10.59 -38.00
CA THR A 26 9.04 -11.40 -36.85
C THR A 26 9.86 -11.10 -35.59
N GLY A 27 11.18 -10.95 -35.72
CA GLY A 27 12.07 -10.65 -34.60
C GLY A 27 11.78 -9.28 -34.00
N CYS A 28 11.57 -8.27 -34.84
CA CYS A 28 11.18 -6.93 -34.40
C CYS A 28 9.83 -6.97 -33.66
N LEU A 29 8.81 -7.60 -34.22
CA LEU A 29 7.47 -7.68 -33.60
C LEU A 29 7.48 -8.44 -32.27
N VAL A 30 8.17 -9.57 -32.20
CA VAL A 30 8.22 -10.41 -30.99
C VAL A 30 9.02 -9.71 -29.89
N VAL A 31 10.21 -9.17 -30.20
CA VAL A 31 11.06 -8.54 -29.18
C VAL A 31 10.43 -7.25 -28.69
N THR A 32 9.98 -6.37 -29.59
CA THR A 32 9.36 -5.10 -29.17
C THR A 32 8.02 -5.35 -28.50
N GLY A 33 7.16 -6.20 -29.07
CA GLY A 33 5.83 -6.50 -28.52
C GLY A 33 5.89 -7.16 -27.15
N LEU A 34 6.62 -8.28 -27.02
CA LEU A 34 6.67 -9.01 -25.75
C LEU A 34 7.47 -8.27 -24.67
N ALA A 35 8.58 -7.62 -25.03
CA ALA A 35 9.35 -6.87 -24.03
C ALA A 35 8.56 -5.66 -23.52
N VAL A 36 7.91 -4.90 -24.40
CA VAL A 36 7.08 -3.77 -23.98
C VAL A 36 5.87 -4.23 -23.18
N ALA A 37 5.18 -5.30 -23.61
CA ALA A 37 4.03 -5.84 -22.88
C ALA A 37 4.40 -6.34 -21.49
N SER A 38 5.49 -7.10 -21.35
CA SER A 38 5.95 -7.61 -20.05
C SER A 38 6.37 -6.48 -19.10
N LEU A 39 7.10 -5.47 -19.59
CA LEU A 39 7.44 -4.29 -18.79
C LEU A 39 6.19 -3.49 -18.38
N ALA A 40 5.25 -3.29 -19.29
CA ALA A 40 3.99 -2.60 -19.00
C ALA A 40 3.18 -3.34 -17.94
N LEU A 41 3.12 -4.67 -17.99
CA LEU A 41 2.46 -5.48 -16.96
C LEU A 41 3.14 -5.34 -15.59
N VAL A 42 4.46 -5.41 -15.53
CA VAL A 42 5.21 -5.27 -14.26
C VAL A 42 4.99 -3.88 -13.66
N ILE A 43 5.11 -2.83 -14.47
CA ILE A 43 4.84 -1.45 -14.03
C ILE A 43 3.40 -1.33 -13.54
N SER A 44 2.45 -1.90 -14.28
CA SER A 44 1.04 -1.86 -13.91
C SER A 44 0.78 -2.52 -12.57
N LEU A 45 1.32 -3.72 -12.34
CA LEU A 45 1.23 -4.45 -11.08
C LEU A 45 1.86 -3.67 -9.92
N TYR A 46 3.03 -3.08 -10.16
CA TYR A 46 3.73 -2.28 -9.16
C TYR A 46 2.96 -1.01 -8.76
N MET A 47 2.33 -0.33 -9.72
CA MET A 47 1.60 0.92 -9.49
C MET A 47 0.15 0.73 -9.01
N ARG A 48 -0.45 -0.46 -9.14
CA ARG A 48 -1.85 -0.75 -8.70
C ARG A 48 -2.23 -0.21 -7.31
N PRO A 49 -1.46 -0.46 -6.24
CA PRO A 49 -1.83 0.02 -4.91
C PRO A 49 -1.86 1.54 -4.83
N GLU A 50 -0.90 2.20 -5.50
CA GLU A 50 -0.82 3.66 -5.56
C GLU A 50 -1.95 4.27 -6.37
N GLU A 51 -2.28 3.69 -7.53
CA GLU A 51 -3.41 4.13 -8.35
C GLU A 51 -4.72 4.04 -7.57
N THR A 52 -4.93 2.93 -6.84
CA THR A 52 -6.15 2.70 -6.05
C THR A 52 -6.28 3.71 -4.92
N PHE A 53 -5.20 3.96 -4.19
CA PHE A 53 -5.17 4.99 -3.14
C PHE A 53 -5.42 6.39 -3.72
N ARG A 54 -4.70 6.77 -4.79
CA ARG A 54 -4.87 8.07 -5.46
C ARG A 54 -6.28 8.25 -6.00
N ALA A 55 -6.91 7.20 -6.51
CA ALA A 55 -8.31 7.23 -6.98
C ALA A 55 -9.27 7.53 -5.82
N ARG A 56 -9.17 6.80 -4.70
CA ARG A 56 -9.99 7.03 -3.50
C ARG A 56 -9.75 8.42 -2.90
N TYR A 57 -8.49 8.84 -2.79
CA TYR A 57 -8.12 10.17 -2.32
C TYR A 57 -8.75 11.27 -3.17
N ARG A 58 -8.67 11.17 -4.51
CA ARG A 58 -9.30 12.13 -5.42
C ARG A 58 -10.82 12.19 -5.25
N LEU A 59 -11.47 11.04 -5.05
CA LEU A 59 -12.91 10.99 -4.80
C LEU A 59 -13.27 11.72 -3.50
N ILE A 60 -12.57 11.43 -2.40
CA ILE A 60 -12.80 12.09 -1.10
C ILE A 60 -12.62 13.61 -1.24
N ILE A 61 -11.55 14.06 -1.87
CA ILE A 61 -11.30 15.51 -2.05
C ILE A 61 -12.35 16.16 -2.96
N LYS A 62 -12.89 15.44 -3.94
CA LYS A 62 -13.97 15.92 -4.79
C LYS A 62 -15.27 16.08 -3.98
N GLU A 63 -15.67 15.07 -3.22
CA GLU A 63 -16.85 15.12 -2.33
C GLU A 63 -16.74 16.26 -1.31
N MET A 64 -15.55 16.47 -0.74
CA MET A 64 -15.32 17.59 0.21
C MET A 64 -15.47 18.97 -0.44
N LYS A 65 -15.14 19.10 -1.73
CA LYS A 65 -15.37 20.35 -2.48
C LYS A 65 -16.86 20.57 -2.75
N GLU A 66 -17.57 19.51 -3.14
CA GLU A 66 -19.01 19.57 -3.43
C GLU A 66 -19.83 19.85 -2.17
N SER A 67 -19.40 19.33 -1.01
CA SER A 67 -20.02 19.58 0.29
C SER A 67 -19.66 20.94 0.92
N HIS A 68 -18.96 21.84 0.22
CA HIS A 68 -18.56 23.17 0.70
C HIS A 68 -17.83 23.19 2.06
N ILE A 69 -16.98 22.19 2.31
CA ILE A 69 -16.18 22.14 3.54
C ILE A 69 -15.17 23.30 3.55
N PRO A 70 -14.96 23.99 4.70
CA PRO A 70 -14.01 25.09 4.79
C PRO A 70 -12.59 24.65 4.41
N PRO A 71 -11.80 25.53 3.75
CA PRO A 71 -10.48 25.18 3.23
C PRO A 71 -9.50 24.73 4.32
N SER A 72 -9.66 25.23 5.54
CA SER A 72 -8.83 24.85 6.70
C SER A 72 -9.00 23.39 7.09
N GLN A 73 -10.23 22.86 7.08
CA GLN A 73 -10.49 21.45 7.39
C GLN A 73 -10.02 20.56 6.24
N ARG A 74 -10.17 21.01 5.01
CA ARG A 74 -9.70 20.27 3.83
C ARG A 74 -8.18 20.13 3.81
N ASP A 75 -7.44 21.17 4.19
CA ASP A 75 -5.97 21.14 4.27
C ASP A 75 -5.48 20.18 5.37
N LYS A 76 -6.20 20.13 6.51
CA LYS A 76 -5.95 19.11 7.55
C LYS A 76 -6.14 17.69 7.03
N VAL A 77 -7.23 17.43 6.32
CA VAL A 77 -7.51 16.11 5.73
C VAL A 77 -6.45 15.74 4.68
N GLU A 78 -6.07 16.68 3.83
CA GLU A 78 -5.01 16.47 2.84
C GLU A 78 -3.67 16.14 3.51
N THR A 79 -3.32 16.86 4.58
CA THR A 79 -2.12 16.60 5.38
C THR A 79 -2.18 15.21 6.02
N PHE A 80 -3.33 14.82 6.59
CA PHE A 80 -3.55 13.48 7.14
C PHE A 80 -3.31 12.40 6.09
N TYR A 81 -3.94 12.49 4.92
CA TYR A 81 -3.78 11.48 3.86
C TYR A 81 -2.36 11.43 3.27
N LYS A 82 -1.67 12.58 3.17
CA LYS A 82 -0.25 12.62 2.78
C LYS A 82 0.62 11.89 3.80
N MET A 83 0.48 12.20 5.09
CA MET A 83 1.23 11.51 6.16
C MET A 83 0.90 10.01 6.21
N TYR A 84 -0.38 9.67 6.06
CA TYR A 84 -0.86 8.29 6.03
C TYR A 84 -0.23 7.50 4.87
N TRP A 85 -0.16 8.09 3.67
CA TRP A 85 0.49 7.49 2.52
C TRP A 85 1.99 7.21 2.77
N HIS A 86 2.71 8.20 3.29
CA HIS A 86 4.14 8.05 3.58
C HIS A 86 4.43 6.99 4.65
N LYS A 87 3.56 6.84 5.66
CA LYS A 87 3.74 5.88 6.74
C LYS A 87 3.28 4.45 6.41
N GLN A 88 2.16 4.28 5.70
CA GLN A 88 1.54 2.96 5.50
C GLN A 88 1.65 2.40 4.06
N LYS A 89 2.27 3.12 3.12
CA LYS A 89 2.56 2.66 1.73
C LYS A 89 1.39 1.91 1.06
N ALA A 90 0.16 2.43 1.14
CA ALA A 90 -1.05 1.81 0.56
C ALA A 90 -1.45 0.42 1.10
N VAL A 91 -0.72 -0.15 2.05
CA VAL A 91 -0.97 -1.52 2.48
C VAL A 91 -2.16 -1.50 3.42
N SER A 92 -3.34 -1.85 2.90
CA SER A 92 -4.49 -2.15 3.74
C SER A 92 -4.21 -3.49 4.42
N ALA A 93 -3.67 -3.44 5.65
CA ALA A 93 -3.52 -4.62 6.51
C ALA A 93 -4.84 -5.43 6.57
N THR A 94 -5.97 -4.72 6.58
CA THR A 94 -7.33 -5.26 6.57
C THR A 94 -7.67 -6.10 5.34
N LEU A 95 -7.02 -5.87 4.19
CA LEU A 95 -7.26 -6.63 2.95
C LEU A 95 -6.41 -7.90 2.84
N LEU A 96 -5.26 -7.92 3.53
CA LEU A 96 -4.34 -9.07 3.54
C LEU A 96 -4.71 -10.10 4.61
N LEU A 97 -5.18 -9.66 5.78
CA LEU A 97 -5.54 -10.56 6.88
C LEU A 97 -6.61 -11.62 6.57
N PRO A 98 -7.67 -11.38 5.77
CA PRO A 98 -8.69 -12.39 5.51
C PRO A 98 -8.28 -13.49 4.52
N SER A 99 -7.17 -13.35 3.79
CA SER A 99 -6.68 -14.41 2.90
C SER A 99 -5.83 -15.45 3.62
N PHE A 100 -5.46 -15.19 4.88
CA PHE A 100 -4.65 -16.10 5.69
C PHE A 100 -5.50 -17.04 6.54
N PRO A 101 -4.99 -18.24 6.87
CA PRO A 101 -5.66 -19.15 7.79
C PRO A 101 -5.88 -18.46 9.15
N PRO A 102 -6.96 -18.78 9.87
CA PRO A 102 -7.43 -18.02 11.05
C PRO A 102 -6.42 -17.92 12.20
N MET A 103 -5.42 -18.81 12.24
CA MET A 103 -4.33 -18.74 13.23
C MET A 103 -3.33 -17.62 12.96
N LEU A 104 -3.07 -17.27 11.69
CA LEU A 104 -2.02 -16.30 11.33
C LEU A 104 -2.38 -14.86 11.75
N PRO A 105 -3.61 -14.35 11.51
CA PRO A 105 -4.01 -13.03 11.98
C PRO A 105 -3.84 -12.88 13.49
N ALA A 106 -4.26 -13.88 14.28
CA ALA A 106 -4.15 -13.84 15.73
C ALA A 106 -2.69 -13.71 16.19
N THR A 107 -1.76 -14.46 15.59
CA THR A 107 -0.33 -14.34 15.88
C THR A 107 0.22 -12.98 15.48
N ILE A 108 -0.15 -12.46 14.30
CA ILE A 108 0.29 -11.15 13.80
C ILE A 108 -0.23 -10.02 14.70
N TYR A 109 -1.51 -10.03 15.06
CA TYR A 109 -2.08 -9.03 15.97
C TYR A 109 -1.38 -9.08 17.33
N THR A 110 -1.14 -10.29 17.85
CA THR A 110 -0.44 -10.44 19.13
C THR A 110 0.96 -9.83 19.04
N ASP A 111 1.70 -10.08 17.96
CA ASP A 111 3.05 -9.53 17.76
C ASP A 111 3.05 -7.99 17.64
N ILE A 112 2.14 -7.42 16.86
CA ILE A 112 2.00 -5.96 16.69
C ILE A 112 1.72 -5.26 18.03
N TYR A 113 0.82 -5.83 18.83
CA TYR A 113 0.41 -5.24 20.11
C TYR A 113 1.26 -5.72 21.30
N PHE A 114 2.18 -6.66 21.11
CA PHE A 114 2.95 -7.24 22.21
C PHE A 114 3.77 -6.17 22.92
N GLU A 115 4.51 -5.36 22.17
CA GLU A 115 5.32 -4.27 22.74
C GLU A 115 4.46 -3.28 23.54
N ALA A 116 3.24 -3.01 23.06
CA ALA A 116 2.28 -2.13 23.74
C ALA A 116 1.78 -2.73 25.06
N THR A 117 1.43 -4.01 25.05
CA THR A 117 0.97 -4.73 26.25
C THR A 117 2.07 -4.82 27.31
N GLN A 118 3.34 -4.99 26.91
CA GLN A 118 4.48 -5.07 27.82
C GLN A 118 4.82 -3.74 28.52
N LYS A 119 4.57 -2.59 27.87
CA LYS A 119 4.77 -1.27 28.50
C LYS A 119 3.68 -0.92 29.51
N SER A 120 2.50 -1.53 29.41
CA SER A 120 1.43 -1.36 30.40
C SER A 120 1.71 -2.18 31.67
N ARG A 121 1.62 -1.53 32.84
CA ARG A 121 1.70 -2.22 34.14
C ARG A 121 0.57 -3.22 34.38
N ILE A 122 -0.60 -2.99 33.79
CA ILE A 122 -1.80 -3.81 34.03
C ILE A 122 -1.79 -5.06 33.14
N LEU A 123 -1.20 -4.97 31.94
CA LEU A 123 -1.25 -6.03 30.93
C LEU A 123 0.00 -6.93 30.92
N ARG A 124 1.10 -6.50 31.56
CA ARG A 124 2.38 -7.23 31.56
C ARG A 124 2.31 -8.63 32.18
N ASP A 125 1.57 -8.77 33.28
CA ASP A 125 1.52 -10.02 34.06
C ASP A 125 0.38 -10.96 33.64
N LEU A 126 -0.33 -10.65 32.55
CA LEU A 126 -1.44 -11.44 32.05
C LEU A 126 -0.97 -12.59 31.15
N SER A 127 -1.77 -13.66 31.12
CA SER A 127 -1.47 -14.83 30.28
C SER A 127 -1.43 -14.50 28.78
N TYR A 128 -0.58 -15.21 28.04
CA TYR A 128 -0.47 -15.05 26.58
C TYR A 128 -1.81 -15.27 25.85
N GLN A 129 -2.63 -16.21 26.32
CA GLN A 129 -3.95 -16.49 25.74
C GLN A 129 -4.88 -15.29 25.88
N PHE A 130 -4.88 -14.61 27.03
CA PHE A 130 -5.66 -13.39 27.23
C PHE A 130 -5.16 -12.25 26.35
N LEU A 131 -3.84 -12.07 26.25
CA LEU A 131 -3.25 -11.05 25.39
C LEU A 131 -3.55 -11.29 23.91
N SER A 132 -3.57 -12.55 23.46
CA SER A 132 -3.89 -12.90 22.08
C SER A 132 -5.36 -12.63 21.73
N GLU A 133 -6.29 -12.88 22.65
CA GLU A 133 -7.69 -12.48 22.48
C GLU A 133 -7.85 -10.96 22.53
N LEU A 134 -7.19 -10.28 23.47
CA LEU A 134 -7.23 -8.82 23.58
C LEU A 134 -6.69 -8.13 22.32
N ALA A 135 -5.62 -8.66 21.73
CA ALA A 135 -4.98 -8.13 20.52
C ALA A 135 -5.94 -8.08 19.31
N LYS A 136 -6.95 -8.96 19.26
CA LYS A 136 -7.98 -8.95 18.20
C LYS A 136 -8.94 -7.76 18.32
N TYR A 137 -9.13 -7.24 19.53
CA TYR A 137 -10.01 -6.09 19.80
C TYR A 137 -9.25 -4.75 19.79
N MET A 138 -7.91 -4.78 19.75
CA MET A 138 -7.09 -3.59 19.67
C MET A 138 -7.08 -3.04 18.24
N GLU A 139 -7.16 -1.72 18.12
CA GLU A 139 -7.08 -1.00 16.85
C GLU A 139 -6.04 0.11 16.94
N THR A 140 -5.27 0.27 15.86
CA THR A 140 -4.27 1.34 15.73
C THR A 140 -4.89 2.56 15.06
N ILE A 141 -5.02 3.65 15.80
CA ILE A 141 -5.54 4.93 15.30
C ILE A 141 -4.38 5.90 15.08
N ASN A 142 -4.36 6.57 13.93
CA ASN A 142 -3.37 7.60 13.62
C ASN A 142 -3.97 9.00 13.85
N TYR A 143 -3.19 9.88 14.48
CA TYR A 143 -3.54 11.29 14.67
C TYR A 143 -2.52 12.20 13.98
N ILE A 144 -2.97 13.38 13.56
CA ILE A 144 -2.09 14.45 13.06
C ILE A 144 -1.72 15.40 14.21
N PRO A 145 -0.58 16.11 14.10
CA PRO A 145 -0.22 17.15 15.06
C PRO A 145 -1.33 18.19 15.19
N GLY A 146 -1.72 18.52 16.43
CA GLY A 146 -2.76 19.49 16.73
C GLY A 146 -4.20 18.95 16.76
N ASP A 147 -4.42 17.65 16.55
CA ASP A 147 -5.71 17.01 16.81
C ASP A 147 -5.85 16.65 18.30
N ALA A 148 -7.03 16.95 18.86
CA ALA A 148 -7.34 16.63 20.25
C ALA A 148 -7.76 15.16 20.40
N ILE A 149 -6.94 14.35 21.08
CA ILE A 149 -7.21 12.93 21.33
C ILE A 149 -8.32 12.75 22.38
N ILE A 150 -8.24 13.50 23.48
CA ILE A 150 -9.20 13.48 24.59
C ILE A 150 -9.63 14.92 24.86
N GLN A 151 -10.94 15.19 24.77
CA GLN A 151 -11.51 16.47 25.15
C GLN A 151 -12.00 16.40 26.60
N ARG A 152 -11.79 17.46 27.37
CA ARG A 152 -12.10 17.52 28.82
C ARG A 152 -13.56 17.20 29.16
N SER A 153 -14.49 17.41 28.23
CA SER A 153 -15.92 17.11 28.40
C SER A 153 -16.34 15.73 27.88
N SER A 154 -15.44 14.98 27.24
CA SER A 154 -15.75 13.70 26.61
C SER A 154 -15.45 12.55 27.56
N LYS A 155 -16.47 11.75 27.88
CA LYS A 155 -16.27 10.46 28.55
C LYS A 155 -15.79 9.44 27.53
N LYS A 156 -14.52 9.07 27.57
CA LYS A 156 -13.98 7.91 26.85
C LYS A 156 -13.77 6.76 27.83
N SER A 157 -14.39 5.61 27.55
CA SER A 157 -14.22 4.37 28.31
C SER A 157 -13.20 3.44 27.65
N SER A 158 -12.13 4.01 27.10
CA SER A 158 -11.15 3.28 26.29
C SER A 158 -9.74 3.60 26.77
N ILE A 159 -8.91 2.57 26.88
CA ILE A 159 -7.49 2.70 27.20
C ILE A 159 -6.76 2.98 25.89
N ILE A 160 -5.97 4.06 25.86
CA ILE A 160 -5.17 4.44 24.69
C ILE A 160 -3.71 4.21 25.04
N TYR A 161 -2.98 3.60 24.12
CA TYR A 161 -1.55 3.39 24.23
C TYR A 161 -0.83 4.12 23.10
N ILE A 162 0.21 4.87 23.45
CA ILE A 162 1.00 5.64 22.50
C ILE A 162 2.19 4.79 22.08
N THR A 163 2.15 4.27 20.85
CA THR A 163 3.27 3.51 20.29
C THR A 163 4.36 4.43 19.72
N TYR A 164 3.95 5.52 19.06
CA TYR A 164 4.85 6.46 18.41
C TYR A 164 4.28 7.87 18.43
N GLY A 165 5.08 8.84 18.85
CA GLY A 165 4.71 10.25 18.97
C GLY A 165 4.77 10.74 20.41
N ASP A 166 4.56 12.05 20.56
CA ASP A 166 4.44 12.71 21.85
C ASP A 166 3.05 13.33 21.97
N VAL A 167 2.52 13.40 23.19
CA VAL A 167 1.17 13.89 23.47
C VAL A 167 1.23 14.83 24.68
N GLU A 168 0.67 16.02 24.53
CA GLU A 168 0.54 17.05 25.56
C GLU A 168 -0.87 17.10 26.18
#